data_AF-A0A965CAS9-F1
#
_entry.id   AF-A0A965CAS9-F1
#
_cell.length_a   1.000
_cell.length_b   1.000
_cell.length_c   1.000
_cell.angle_alpha   90.00
_cell.angle_beta   90.00
_cell.angle_gamma   90.00
#
_symmetry.space_group_name_H-M   'P 1'
#
loop_
_entity.id
_entity.type
_entity.pdbx_description
1 polymer ?
#
loop_
_entity_poly.entity_id
_entity_poly.type
_entity_poly.pdbx_seq_one_letter_code
_entity_poly.pdbx_strand_id
1 'polypeptide(L)'
;MSSLVVKGNASGSGAVTLQSANTNSSLTQTLPATDAITLGYLNTPISSTTTTVATSDVGKVISLSAGITIPDATFSAGDIVSVYNNTASSLTITCSITTAYVAGTNTDVASMTLASRGVATILFLSGTVCVVSGNVS
;
A
#
# COMPACT_ATOMS: atom_id res chain seq x y z
N MET A 1 -5.74 5.20 -30.88
CA MET A 1 -4.83 4.11 -31.24
C MET A 1 -3.88 3.91 -30.10
N SER A 2 -3.89 2.76 -29.43
CA SER A 2 -2.89 2.44 -28.42
C SER A 2 -1.57 2.17 -29.13
N SER A 3 -0.55 2.98 -28.87
CA SER A 3 0.80 2.77 -29.40
C SER A 3 1.72 2.28 -28.28
N LEU A 4 2.47 1.22 -28.52
CA LEU A 4 3.60 0.85 -27.68
C LEU A 4 4.79 1.74 -28.08
N VAL A 5 5.24 2.61 -27.18
CA VAL A 5 6.38 3.51 -27.43
C VAL A 5 7.57 3.02 -26.62
N VAL A 6 8.60 2.50 -27.31
CA VAL A 6 9.88 2.13 -26.71
C VAL A 6 10.92 3.16 -27.12
N LYS A 7 11.46 3.91 -26.14
CA LYS A 7 12.55 4.88 -26.36
C LYS A 7 13.79 4.39 -25.61
N GLY A 8 14.84 4.02 -26.35
CA GLY A 8 16.13 3.67 -25.76
C GLY A 8 17.07 4.88 -25.71
N ASN A 9 17.74 5.12 -24.58
CA ASN A 9 18.94 5.95 -24.52
C ASN A 9 20.15 5.02 -24.34
N ALA A 10 20.62 4.42 -25.44
CA ALA A 10 21.78 3.55 -25.41
C ALA A 10 23.05 4.38 -25.55
N SER A 11 23.65 4.78 -24.42
CA SER A 11 25.00 5.36 -24.40
C SER A 11 26.11 4.29 -24.28
N GLY A 12 25.79 3.01 -24.50
CA GLY A 12 26.74 1.88 -24.45
C GLY A 12 26.15 0.56 -24.96
N SER A 13 26.88 -0.55 -24.80
CA SER A 13 26.53 -1.91 -25.30
C SER A 13 25.41 -2.63 -24.51
N GLY A 14 24.53 -1.90 -23.80
CA GLY A 14 23.47 -2.48 -22.98
C GLY A 14 22.18 -2.72 -23.77
N ALA A 15 21.44 -3.80 -23.45
CA ALA A 15 20.12 -4.10 -24.01
C ALA A 15 19.06 -4.14 -22.90
N VAL A 16 17.84 -3.67 -23.19
CA VAL A 16 16.65 -3.89 -22.35
C VAL A 16 15.82 -4.99 -23.01
N THR A 17 15.78 -6.17 -22.41
CA THR A 17 15.07 -7.33 -22.97
C THR A 17 13.72 -7.51 -22.27
N LEU A 18 12.64 -7.44 -23.05
CA LEU A 18 11.31 -7.89 -22.65
C LEU A 18 11.10 -9.28 -23.25
N GLN A 19 11.32 -10.34 -22.46
CA GLN A 19 11.22 -11.73 -22.92
C GLN A 19 10.23 -12.54 -22.08
N SER A 20 9.39 -13.36 -22.72
CA SER A 20 8.65 -14.41 -22.02
C SER A 20 9.60 -15.56 -21.64
N ALA A 21 9.30 -16.26 -20.55
CA ALA A 21 10.11 -17.40 -20.10
C ALA A 21 9.94 -18.67 -20.97
N ASN A 22 8.98 -18.70 -21.90
CA ASN A 22 8.64 -19.85 -22.73
C ASN A 22 8.31 -19.40 -24.16
N THR A 23 8.98 -19.99 -25.16
CA THR A 23 8.87 -19.69 -26.60
C THR A 23 7.53 -20.07 -27.24
N ASN A 24 6.65 -20.77 -26.52
CA ASN A 24 5.39 -21.29 -27.05
C ASN A 24 4.15 -20.84 -26.25
N SER A 25 4.25 -19.76 -25.47
CA SER A 25 3.12 -19.18 -24.72
C SER A 25 2.97 -17.71 -25.03
N SER A 26 1.71 -17.26 -25.17
CA SER A 26 1.38 -15.85 -25.03
C SER A 26 1.39 -15.49 -23.54
N LEU A 27 2.06 -14.40 -23.16
CA LEU A 27 2.06 -13.88 -21.80
C LEU A 27 1.42 -12.49 -21.83
N THR A 28 0.24 -12.36 -21.24
CA THR A 28 -0.41 -11.06 -21.05
C THR A 28 0.09 -10.43 -19.77
N GLN A 29 0.91 -9.38 -19.89
CA GLN A 29 1.34 -8.57 -18.75
C GLN A 29 0.51 -7.29 -18.72
N THR A 30 -0.43 -7.22 -17.77
CA THR A 30 -1.22 -6.00 -17.54
C THR A 30 -0.39 -5.02 -16.74
N LEU A 31 0.03 -3.93 -17.38
CA LEU A 31 0.62 -2.79 -16.68
C LEU A 31 -0.48 -2.03 -15.93
N PRO A 32 -0.17 -1.40 -14.79
CA PRO A 32 -1.15 -0.59 -14.08
C PRO A 32 -1.70 0.55 -14.96
N ALA A 33 -2.99 0.85 -14.84
CA ALA A 33 -3.74 1.70 -15.79
C ALA A 33 -3.56 3.22 -15.62
N THR A 34 -2.62 3.68 -14.79
CA THR A 34 -2.43 5.11 -14.50
C THR A 34 -1.10 5.60 -15.04
N ASP A 35 -1.11 6.79 -15.65
CA ASP A 35 0.00 7.41 -16.39
C ASP A 35 1.30 7.71 -15.59
N ALA A 36 1.42 7.24 -14.34
CA ALA A 36 2.54 7.58 -13.45
C ALA A 36 2.95 6.46 -12.48
N ILE A 37 2.94 5.20 -12.91
CA ILE A 37 3.46 4.09 -12.10
C ILE A 37 4.56 3.35 -12.86
N THR A 38 5.80 3.62 -12.46
CA THR A 38 6.99 2.82 -12.77
C THR A 38 6.69 1.37 -12.38
N LEU A 39 7.18 0.38 -13.17
CA LEU A 39 6.84 -1.06 -13.20
C LEU A 39 7.07 -1.87 -11.87
N GLY A 40 6.72 -1.31 -10.72
CA GLY A 40 7.19 -1.68 -9.41
C GLY A 40 7.97 -0.50 -8.85
N TYR A 41 7.57 0.00 -7.68
CA TYR A 41 8.36 1.03 -7.03
C TYR A 41 9.64 0.39 -6.49
N LEU A 42 10.80 0.84 -6.96
CA LEU A 42 12.11 0.37 -6.47
C LEU A 42 12.30 0.69 -4.97
N ASN A 43 11.56 1.69 -4.47
CA ASN A 43 11.43 2.07 -3.07
C ASN A 43 9.96 2.20 -2.70
N THR A 44 9.58 2.03 -1.44
CA THR A 44 8.18 2.19 -1.04
C THR A 44 7.69 3.63 -1.29
N PRO A 45 6.59 3.84 -2.03
CA PRO A 45 6.05 5.18 -2.26
C PRO A 45 5.55 5.79 -0.98
N ILE A 46 5.68 7.11 -0.88
CA ILE A 46 5.10 7.88 0.21
C ILE A 46 3.79 8.53 -0.28
N SER A 47 2.72 8.34 0.49
CA SER A 47 1.45 9.03 0.35
C SER A 47 1.34 10.15 1.40
N SER A 48 0.63 11.22 1.04
CA SER A 48 0.36 12.39 1.89
C SER A 48 -1.09 12.46 2.38
N THR A 49 -1.81 11.34 2.37
CA THR A 49 -3.17 11.23 2.93
C THR A 49 -3.16 11.58 4.42
N THR A 50 -4.15 12.36 4.90
CA THR A 50 -4.16 12.92 6.27
C THR A 50 -5.36 12.54 7.13
N THR A 51 -6.42 11.96 6.57
CA THR A 51 -7.70 11.77 7.29
C THR A 51 -8.17 10.32 7.31
N THR A 52 -8.31 9.71 6.14
CA THR A 52 -8.83 8.35 5.96
C THR A 52 -8.01 7.64 4.91
N VAL A 53 -7.56 6.42 5.20
CA VAL A 53 -6.83 5.58 4.25
C VAL A 53 -7.69 5.34 3.02
N ALA A 54 -7.14 5.53 1.82
CA ALA A 54 -7.86 5.34 0.56
C ALA A 54 -7.25 4.21 -0.29
N THR A 55 -8.00 3.70 -1.26
CA THR A 55 -7.50 2.67 -2.20
C THR A 55 -6.31 3.15 -3.02
N SER A 56 -6.12 4.47 -3.17
CA SER A 56 -4.92 5.06 -3.76
C SER A 56 -3.64 4.86 -2.92
N ASP A 57 -3.76 4.43 -1.67
CA ASP A 57 -2.65 4.20 -0.73
C ASP A 57 -2.19 2.74 -0.71
N VAL A 58 -2.87 1.84 -1.43
CA VAL A 58 -2.49 0.42 -1.52
C VAL A 58 -1.07 0.30 -2.06
N GLY A 59 -0.22 -0.43 -1.31
CA GLY A 59 1.20 -0.60 -1.61
C GLY A 59 2.09 0.59 -1.24
N LYS A 60 1.55 1.61 -0.56
CA LYS A 60 2.28 2.82 -0.14
C LYS A 60 2.45 2.90 1.38
N VAL A 61 3.36 3.78 1.80
CA VAL A 61 3.48 4.24 3.18
C VAL A 61 2.86 5.63 3.30
N ILE A 62 1.91 5.82 4.19
CA ILE A 62 1.37 7.14 4.52
C ILE A 62 2.23 7.75 5.63
N SER A 63 2.79 8.93 5.38
CA SER A 63 3.54 9.70 6.39
C SER A 63 2.59 10.59 7.18
N LEU A 64 2.21 10.15 8.37
CA LEU A 64 1.18 10.77 9.19
C LEU A 64 1.72 11.96 9.98
N SER A 65 1.00 13.07 9.95
CA SER A 65 1.15 14.21 10.86
C SER A 65 0.03 14.32 11.90
N ALA A 66 -1.03 13.51 11.75
CA ALA A 66 -2.20 13.44 12.62
C ALA A 66 -2.79 12.02 12.58
N GLY A 67 -3.78 11.75 13.44
CA GLY A 67 -4.49 10.48 13.46
C GLY A 67 -5.17 10.16 12.12
N ILE A 68 -5.39 8.88 11.83
CA ILE A 68 -5.95 8.41 10.56
C ILE A 68 -7.06 7.39 10.78
N THR A 69 -8.01 7.33 9.84
CA THR A 69 -9.15 6.41 9.89
C THR A 69 -9.00 5.28 8.88
N ILE A 70 -9.26 4.04 9.31
CA ILE A 70 -9.47 2.87 8.45
C ILE A 70 -10.97 2.79 8.14
N PRO A 71 -11.40 2.99 6.87
CA PRO A 71 -12.81 2.97 6.50
C PRO A 71 -13.37 1.55 6.37
N ASP A 72 -14.68 1.41 6.51
CA ASP A 72 -15.41 0.16 6.22
C ASP A 72 -15.72 0.02 4.72
N ALA A 73 -15.85 -1.23 4.27
CA ALA A 73 -16.30 -1.62 2.92
C ALA A 73 -15.58 -0.95 1.73
N THR A 74 -14.34 -0.50 1.94
CA THR A 74 -13.56 0.26 0.93
C THR A 74 -12.44 -0.56 0.29
N PHE A 75 -11.80 -1.45 1.05
CA PHE A 75 -10.66 -2.25 0.61
C PHE A 75 -11.08 -3.68 0.23
N SER A 76 -10.17 -4.41 -0.40
CA SER A 76 -10.33 -5.82 -0.78
C SER A 76 -9.32 -6.71 -0.07
N ALA A 77 -9.59 -8.02 -0.09
CA ALA A 77 -8.65 -9.01 0.44
C ALA A 77 -7.30 -8.92 -0.27
N GLY A 78 -6.21 -8.80 0.50
CA GLY A 78 -4.85 -8.67 -0.01
C GLY A 78 -4.35 -7.23 -0.19
N ASP A 79 -5.22 -6.23 0.00
CA ASP A 79 -4.78 -4.84 0.06
C ASP A 79 -3.91 -4.61 1.30
N ILE A 80 -2.83 -3.86 1.12
CA ILE A 80 -1.88 -3.53 2.19
C ILE A 80 -1.57 -2.04 2.14
N VAL A 81 -1.67 -1.38 3.30
CA VAL A 81 -1.23 0.00 3.47
C VAL A 81 -0.34 0.08 4.69
N SER A 82 0.81 0.75 4.56
CA SER A 82 1.66 1.03 5.70
C SER A 82 1.47 2.48 6.16
N VAL A 83 1.61 2.70 7.46
CA VAL A 83 1.49 4.02 8.07
C VAL A 83 2.72 4.28 8.95
N TYR A 84 3.25 5.49 8.89
CA TYR A 84 4.37 5.93 9.71
C TYR A 84 3.95 7.17 10.50
N ASN A 85 4.17 7.15 11.81
CA ASN A 85 3.94 8.31 12.66
C ASN A 85 5.12 9.29 12.53
N ASN A 86 4.93 10.35 11.74
CA ASN A 86 5.95 11.38 11.56
C ASN A 86 5.91 12.48 12.63
N THR A 87 5.33 12.20 13.80
CA THR A 87 5.27 13.13 14.94
C THR A 87 6.12 12.65 16.12
N ALA A 88 6.33 13.52 17.10
CA ALA A 88 7.01 13.20 18.35
C ALA A 88 6.07 12.58 19.41
N SER A 89 4.75 12.55 19.14
CA SER A 89 3.72 12.03 20.03
C SER A 89 3.08 10.77 19.45
N SER A 90 2.31 10.03 20.23
CA SER A 90 1.48 8.96 19.69
C SER A 90 0.32 9.53 18.87
N LEU A 91 -0.14 8.76 17.88
CA LEU A 91 -1.29 9.09 17.04
C LEU A 91 -2.36 8.01 17.19
N THR A 92 -3.62 8.41 17.12
CA THR A 92 -4.75 7.47 17.09
C THR A 92 -5.02 7.00 15.68
N ILE A 93 -5.13 5.70 15.48
CA ILE A 93 -5.72 5.08 14.30
C ILE A 93 -7.15 4.69 14.66
N THR A 94 -8.13 5.32 14.02
CA THR A 94 -9.55 5.03 14.20
C THR A 94 -9.94 3.87 13.28
N CYS A 95 -10.55 2.82 13.84
CA CYS A 95 -10.97 1.65 13.08
C CYS A 95 -12.48 1.70 12.89
N SER A 96 -12.93 2.33 11.80
CA SER A 96 -14.36 2.38 11.45
C SER A 96 -14.82 1.14 10.68
N ILE A 97 -13.87 0.32 10.22
CA ILE A 97 -14.12 -0.99 9.62
C ILE A 97 -14.82 -1.93 10.62
N THR A 98 -15.67 -2.82 10.12
CA THR A 98 -16.48 -3.73 10.94
C THR A 98 -15.67 -4.59 11.90
N THR A 99 -14.47 -5.03 11.52
CA THR A 99 -13.58 -5.79 12.39
C THR A 99 -12.13 -5.43 12.14
N ALA A 100 -11.45 -4.97 13.19
CA ALA A 100 -10.02 -4.71 13.19
C ALA A 100 -9.34 -5.47 14.31
N TYR A 101 -8.29 -6.21 13.97
CA TYR A 101 -7.45 -6.91 14.94
C TYR A 101 -6.08 -6.25 15.06
N VAL A 102 -5.55 -6.16 16.27
CA VAL A 102 -4.11 -6.03 16.48
C VAL A 102 -3.49 -7.41 16.33
N ALA A 103 -2.40 -7.52 15.55
CA ALA A 103 -1.76 -8.80 15.26
C ALA A 103 -1.47 -9.62 16.53
N GLY A 104 -1.84 -10.90 16.52
CA GLY A 104 -1.71 -11.81 17.68
C GLY A 104 -2.82 -11.70 18.72
N THR A 105 -3.78 -10.78 18.58
CA THR A 105 -4.91 -10.62 19.50
C THR A 105 -6.22 -10.92 18.78
N ASN A 106 -7.01 -11.86 19.31
CA ASN A 106 -8.33 -12.23 18.77
C ASN A 106 -9.45 -11.42 19.43
N THR A 107 -9.34 -10.09 19.38
CA THR A 107 -10.34 -9.16 19.92
C THR A 107 -10.43 -7.97 19.00
N ASP A 108 -11.66 -7.64 18.61
CA ASP A 108 -11.96 -6.50 17.77
C ASP A 108 -11.65 -5.18 18.50
N VAL A 109 -11.05 -4.22 17.80
CA VAL A 109 -10.69 -2.90 18.34
C VAL A 109 -11.30 -1.78 17.50
N ALA A 110 -11.95 -0.83 18.17
CA ALA A 110 -12.49 0.37 17.51
C ALA A 110 -11.42 1.47 17.28
N SER A 111 -10.28 1.36 17.97
CA SER A 111 -9.16 2.29 17.84
C SER A 111 -7.88 1.64 18.34
N MET A 112 -6.74 2.06 17.78
CA MET A 112 -5.42 1.69 18.27
C MET A 112 -4.50 2.90 18.30
N THR A 113 -3.47 2.85 19.13
CA THR A 113 -2.47 3.92 19.27
C THR A 113 -1.19 3.55 18.54
N LEU A 114 -0.77 4.35 17.57
CA LEU A 114 0.52 4.23 16.90
C LEU A 114 1.56 5.05 17.66
N ALA A 115 2.61 4.39 18.15
CA ALA A 115 3.70 5.04 18.89
C ALA A 115 4.40 6.14 18.07
N SER A 116 5.05 7.10 18.76
CA SER A 116 5.85 8.13 18.09
C SER A 116 6.99 7.50 17.29
N ARG A 117 7.22 7.99 16.05
CA ARG A 117 8.17 7.39 15.10
C ARG A 117 7.94 5.91 14.80
N GLY A 118 6.77 5.37 15.17
CA GLY A 118 6.39 4.00 14.92
C GLY A 118 5.89 3.77 13.50
N VAL A 119 5.99 2.51 13.06
CA VAL A 119 5.43 2.04 11.80
C VAL A 119 4.39 0.97 12.10
N ALA A 120 3.31 0.98 11.33
CA ALA A 120 2.36 -0.12 11.31
C ALA A 120 1.93 -0.45 9.88
N THR A 121 1.60 -1.71 9.65
CA THR A 121 1.07 -2.19 8.39
C THR A 121 -0.34 -2.72 8.63
N ILE A 122 -1.27 -2.23 7.82
CA ILE A 122 -2.67 -2.63 7.78
C ILE A 122 -2.80 -3.63 6.63
N LEU A 123 -3.18 -4.87 6.95
CA LEU A 123 -3.50 -5.92 6.01
C LEU A 123 -5.01 -6.13 5.99
N PHE A 124 -5.64 -5.94 4.83
CA PHE A 124 -7.06 -6.20 4.66
C PHE A 124 -7.28 -7.67 4.27
N LEU A 125 -8.07 -8.39 5.06
CA LEU A 125 -8.51 -9.76 4.78
C LEU A 125 -9.82 -9.77 3.98
N SER A 126 -10.60 -8.70 4.07
CA SER A 126 -11.77 -8.39 3.26
C SER A 126 -12.10 -6.89 3.40
N GLY A 127 -13.17 -6.42 2.75
CA GLY A 127 -13.65 -5.04 2.95
C GLY A 127 -14.15 -4.73 4.36
N THR A 128 -14.39 -5.73 5.19
CA THR A 128 -14.93 -5.58 6.55
C THR A 128 -13.99 -6.14 7.63
N VAL A 129 -12.83 -6.69 7.26
CA VAL A 129 -11.87 -7.28 8.21
C VAL A 129 -10.45 -6.86 7.87
N CYS A 130 -9.74 -6.27 8.83
CA CYS A 130 -8.31 -6.00 8.71
C CYS A 130 -7.51 -6.44 9.95
N VAL A 131 -6.21 -6.65 9.75
CA VAL A 131 -5.23 -6.90 10.82
C VAL A 131 -4.16 -5.81 10.74
N VAL A 132 -3.83 -5.20 11.87
CA VAL A 132 -2.77 -4.20 11.97
C VAL A 132 -1.62 -4.74 12.80
N SER A 133 -0.41 -4.65 12.26
CA SER A 133 0.82 -5.12 12.91
C SER A 133 1.88 -4.01 12.93
N GLY A 134 2.66 -3.93 14.01
CA GLY A 134 3.74 -2.95 14.16
C GLY A 134 3.75 -2.32 15.55
N ASN A 135 4.07 -1.03 15.61
CA ASN A 135 4.13 -0.27 16.87
C ASN A 135 2.74 0.25 17.30
N VAL A 136 1.74 -0.64 17.29
CA VAL A 136 0.35 -0.35 17.67
C VAL A 136 -0.07 -1.13 18.91
N SER A 137 -0.94 -0.52 19.72
CA SER A 137 -1.58 -1.12 20.89
C SER A 137 -3.01 -0.62 21.06
#